data_AF-A0A7G2CA09-F1
#
_entry.id   AF-A0A7G2CA09-F1
#
_cell.length_a   1.000
_cell.length_b   1.000
_cell.length_c   1.000
_cell.angle_alpha   90.00
_cell.angle_beta   90.00
_cell.angle_gamma   90.00
#
_symmetry.space_group_name_H-M   'P 1'
#
loop_
_entity.id
_entity.type
_entity.pdbx_description
1 polymer ?
#
loop_
_entity_poly.entity_id
_entity_poly.type
_entity_poly.pdbx_seq_one_letter_code
_entity_poly.pdbx_strand_id
1 'polypeptide(L)'
;MQPEYTERRRANVNKSEKQAHFSKTARKEFLLDGRKQKDAERARMEAYRRLCEKEGIQSQRLKEYDEARTSAKDSLQARLDEVDADTTLTNNEKKKRKYNLKRKFAATTTNEILEKRKKRYGAVQEAEALAQQRQEARKAKMEAIAASKKMKQKKINERIAKNKLLSQRTKKGQPILSNQVSLLLDKLNK
;
A
#
# COMPACT_ATOMS: atom_id res chain seq x y z
N MET A 1 8.88 -34.25 48.53
CA MET A 1 8.70 -33.73 47.16
C MET A 1 7.27 -34.00 46.73
N GLN A 2 6.48 -32.96 46.43
CA GLN A 2 5.05 -33.06 46.17
C GLN A 2 4.78 -33.73 44.80
N PRO A 3 4.09 -34.88 44.73
CA PRO A 3 3.88 -35.64 43.49
C PRO A 3 3.04 -34.87 42.45
N GLU A 4 2.13 -34.01 42.89
CA GLU A 4 1.22 -33.24 42.01
C GLU A 4 1.94 -32.32 41.02
N TYR A 5 3.15 -31.84 41.35
CA TYR A 5 3.90 -30.93 40.48
C TYR A 5 4.48 -31.64 39.26
N THR A 6 4.70 -32.96 39.36
CA THR A 6 5.24 -33.77 38.25
C THR A 6 4.16 -34.22 37.27
N GLU A 7 2.95 -34.52 37.75
CA GLU A 7 1.81 -34.89 36.91
C GLU A 7 1.30 -33.73 36.04
N ARG A 8 1.16 -32.51 36.60
CA ARG A 8 0.74 -31.32 35.83
C ARG A 8 1.75 -30.95 34.74
N ARG A 9 3.06 -31.15 34.98
CA ARG A 9 4.11 -30.96 33.96
C ARG A 9 4.01 -32.00 32.84
N ARG A 10 3.84 -33.29 33.17
CA ARG A 10 3.68 -34.38 32.19
C ARG A 10 2.43 -34.20 31.31
N ALA A 11 1.30 -33.77 31.89
CA ALA A 11 0.07 -33.52 31.15
C ALA A 11 0.20 -32.35 30.13
N ASN A 12 0.94 -31.30 30.47
CA ASN A 12 1.15 -30.15 29.57
C ASN A 12 2.15 -30.44 28.43
N VAL A 13 3.16 -31.29 28.66
CA VAL A 13 4.08 -31.75 27.59
C VAL A 13 3.31 -32.57 26.54
N ASN A 14 2.38 -33.42 26.97
CA ASN A 14 1.54 -34.18 26.04
C ASN A 14 0.59 -33.28 25.21
N LYS A 15 0.14 -32.14 25.75
CA LYS A 15 -0.71 -31.19 25.02
C LYS A 15 0.08 -30.46 23.92
N SER A 16 1.30 -30.01 24.22
CA SER A 16 2.17 -29.35 23.24
C SER A 16 2.64 -30.31 22.14
N GLU A 17 2.93 -31.57 22.48
CA GLU A 17 3.26 -32.61 21.51
C GLU A 17 2.07 -32.97 20.61
N LYS A 18 0.87 -33.12 21.17
CA LYS A 18 -0.37 -33.34 20.39
C LYS A 18 -0.64 -32.17 19.44
N GLN A 19 -0.46 -30.92 19.90
CA GLN A 19 -0.63 -29.74 19.05
C GLN A 19 0.43 -29.68 17.94
N ALA A 20 1.69 -30.01 18.25
CA ALA A 20 2.77 -30.06 17.27
C ALA A 20 2.52 -31.17 16.23
N HIS A 21 2.02 -32.33 16.66
CA HIS A 21 1.62 -33.43 15.78
C HIS A 21 0.47 -33.00 14.87
N PHE A 22 -0.61 -32.44 15.43
CA PHE A 22 -1.74 -31.92 14.67
C PHE A 22 -1.30 -30.88 13.64
N SER A 23 -0.46 -29.91 14.04
CA SER A 23 0.05 -28.90 13.11
C SER A 23 0.90 -29.51 11.98
N LYS A 24 1.70 -30.55 12.27
CA LYS A 24 2.46 -31.28 11.25
C LYS A 24 1.53 -32.01 10.28
N THR A 25 0.51 -32.70 10.78
CA THR A 25 -0.48 -33.43 9.98
C THR A 25 -1.29 -32.49 9.10
N ALA A 26 -1.89 -31.45 9.68
CA ALA A 26 -2.65 -30.45 8.94
C ALA A 26 -1.81 -29.77 7.85
N ARG A 27 -0.55 -29.44 8.13
CA ARG A 27 0.37 -28.90 7.11
C ARG A 27 0.68 -29.90 6.01
N LYS A 28 0.82 -31.19 6.34
CA LYS A 28 1.09 -32.24 5.36
C LYS A 28 -0.12 -32.45 4.46
N GLU A 29 -1.31 -32.55 5.01
CA GLU A 29 -2.58 -32.68 4.29
C GLU A 29 -2.81 -31.49 3.37
N PHE A 30 -2.66 -30.27 3.89
CA PHE A 30 -2.75 -29.05 3.09
C PHE A 30 -1.81 -29.06 1.88
N LEU A 31 -0.56 -29.49 2.07
CA LEU A 31 0.42 -29.58 0.97
C LEU A 31 0.09 -30.71 -0.02
N LEU A 32 -0.48 -31.83 0.44
CA LEU A 32 -0.90 -32.92 -0.44
C LEU A 32 -2.11 -32.51 -1.28
N ASP A 33 -3.09 -31.85 -0.67
CA ASP A 33 -4.27 -31.35 -1.38
C ASP A 33 -3.88 -30.26 -2.39
N GLY A 34 -2.96 -29.36 -2.04
CA GLY A 34 -2.41 -28.39 -2.99
C GLY A 34 -1.72 -29.05 -4.20
N ARG A 35 -0.98 -30.15 -3.99
CA ARG A 35 -0.38 -30.92 -5.11
C ARG A 35 -1.46 -31.55 -5.99
N LYS A 36 -2.47 -32.19 -5.39
CA LYS A 36 -3.62 -32.76 -6.13
C LYS A 36 -4.34 -31.68 -6.94
N GLN A 37 -4.57 -30.50 -6.36
CA GLN A 37 -5.19 -29.38 -7.04
C GLN A 37 -4.35 -28.87 -8.23
N LYS A 38 -3.03 -28.81 -8.07
CA LYS A 38 -2.10 -28.42 -9.14
C LYS A 38 -2.08 -29.43 -10.29
N ASP A 39 -2.08 -30.72 -9.97
CA ASP A 39 -2.13 -31.78 -10.98
C ASP A 39 -3.49 -31.76 -11.70
N ALA A 40 -4.60 -31.56 -10.96
CA ALA A 40 -5.92 -31.40 -11.54
C ALA A 40 -6.06 -30.12 -12.40
N GLU A 41 -5.44 -29.01 -12.01
CA GLU A 41 -5.36 -27.79 -12.82
C GLU A 41 -4.60 -28.05 -14.13
N ARG A 42 -3.45 -28.74 -14.06
CA ARG A 42 -2.69 -29.11 -15.26
C ARG A 42 -3.51 -30.01 -16.18
N ALA A 43 -4.14 -31.05 -15.64
CA ALA A 43 -4.99 -31.95 -16.41
C ALA A 43 -6.14 -31.20 -17.11
N ARG A 44 -6.77 -30.24 -16.41
CA ARG A 44 -7.81 -29.37 -16.99
C ARG A 44 -7.28 -28.53 -18.16
N MET A 45 -6.10 -27.92 -18.00
CA MET A 45 -5.50 -27.10 -19.06
C MET A 45 -4.99 -27.91 -20.24
N GLU A 46 -4.49 -29.13 -20.02
CA GLU A 46 -4.12 -30.05 -21.09
C GLU A 46 -5.34 -30.59 -21.85
N ALA A 47 -6.43 -30.90 -21.15
CA ALA A 47 -7.70 -31.24 -21.78
C ALA A 47 -8.21 -30.09 -22.64
N TYR A 48 -8.13 -28.85 -22.12
CA TYR A 48 -8.49 -27.65 -22.87
C TYR A 48 -7.58 -27.42 -24.09
N ARG A 49 -6.27 -27.66 -23.97
CA ARG A 49 -5.32 -27.61 -25.10
C ARG A 49 -5.71 -28.59 -26.20
N ARG A 50 -6.02 -29.84 -25.84
CA ARG A 50 -6.49 -30.85 -26.81
C ARG A 50 -7.79 -30.45 -27.51
N LEU A 51 -8.70 -29.78 -26.81
CA LEU A 51 -9.93 -29.25 -27.43
C LEU A 51 -9.62 -28.13 -28.42
N CYS A 52 -8.81 -27.15 -28.03
CA CYS A 52 -8.39 -26.06 -28.91
C CYS A 52 -7.63 -26.56 -30.14
N GLU A 53 -6.78 -27.58 -30.00
CA GLU A 53 -6.06 -28.23 -31.11
C GLU A 53 -7.03 -28.92 -32.08
N LYS A 54 -8.03 -29.64 -31.57
CA LYS A 54 -9.07 -30.28 -32.41
C LYS A 54 -9.88 -29.27 -33.21
N GLU A 55 -10.14 -28.10 -32.64
CA GLU A 55 -10.90 -27.02 -33.27
C GLU A 55 -10.01 -26.09 -34.13
N GLY A 56 -8.69 -26.24 -34.08
CA GLY A 56 -7.75 -25.36 -34.78
C GLY A 56 -7.67 -23.93 -34.21
N ILE A 57 -8.11 -23.72 -32.97
CA ILE A 57 -8.22 -22.40 -32.34
C ILE A 57 -7.00 -22.11 -31.47
N GLN A 58 -6.40 -20.93 -31.64
CA GLN A 58 -5.39 -20.43 -30.70
C GLN A 58 -6.06 -19.72 -29.52
N SER A 59 -6.11 -20.37 -28.36
CA SER A 59 -6.69 -19.76 -27.14
C SER A 59 -5.73 -18.79 -26.45
N GLN A 60 -6.16 -17.53 -26.28
CA GLN A 60 -5.46 -16.54 -25.46
C GLN A 60 -5.30 -17.01 -24.01
N ARG A 61 -6.32 -17.67 -23.47
CA ARG A 61 -6.31 -18.22 -22.10
C ARG A 61 -5.19 -19.23 -21.87
N LEU A 62 -4.87 -20.06 -22.86
CA LEU A 62 -3.74 -21.01 -22.77
C LEU A 62 -2.40 -20.27 -22.75
N LYS A 63 -2.26 -19.23 -23.58
CA LYS A 63 -1.06 -18.39 -23.61
C LYS A 63 -0.84 -17.70 -22.26
N GLU A 64 -1.86 -17.04 -21.72
CA GLU A 64 -1.80 -16.40 -20.40
C GLU A 64 -1.44 -17.38 -19.27
N TYR A 65 -1.99 -18.60 -19.33
CA TYR A 65 -1.68 -19.64 -18.36
C TYR A 65 -0.22 -20.11 -18.45
N ASP A 66 0.27 -20.35 -19.66
CA ASP A 66 1.66 -20.78 -19.88
C ASP A 66 2.64 -19.67 -19.49
N GLU A 67 2.34 -18.40 -19.80
CA GLU A 67 3.09 -17.22 -19.34
C GLU A 67 3.08 -17.07 -17.81
N ALA A 68 1.92 -17.26 -17.17
CA ALA A 68 1.82 -17.22 -15.72
C ALA A 68 2.66 -18.34 -15.07
N ARG A 69 2.68 -19.52 -15.70
CA ARG A 69 3.47 -20.67 -15.25
C ARG A 69 4.97 -20.45 -15.40
N THR A 70 5.44 -19.89 -16.52
CA THR A 70 6.86 -19.55 -16.71
C THR A 70 7.29 -18.45 -15.75
N SER A 71 6.54 -17.35 -15.68
CA SER A 71 6.76 -16.26 -14.72
C SER A 71 6.83 -16.74 -13.27
N ALA A 72 5.96 -17.69 -12.89
CA ALA A 72 5.99 -18.27 -11.55
C ALA A 72 7.24 -19.11 -11.29
N LYS A 73 7.72 -19.88 -12.29
CA LYS A 73 8.96 -20.66 -12.21
C LYS A 73 10.17 -19.73 -12.08
N ASP A 74 10.22 -18.67 -12.87
CA ASP A 74 11.32 -17.70 -12.86
C ASP A 74 11.37 -16.93 -11.54
N SER A 75 10.20 -16.54 -11.02
CA SER A 75 10.09 -15.92 -9.69
C SER A 75 10.53 -16.85 -8.56
N LEU A 76 10.28 -18.17 -8.68
CA LEU A 76 10.82 -19.14 -7.73
C LEU A 76 12.34 -19.20 -7.83
N GLN A 77 12.89 -19.25 -9.05
CA GLN A 77 14.33 -19.34 -9.26
C GLN A 77 15.05 -18.12 -8.68
N ALA A 78 14.58 -16.91 -8.98
CA ALA A 78 15.13 -15.68 -8.43
C ALA A 78 15.18 -15.69 -6.88
N ARG A 79 14.11 -16.18 -6.23
CA ARG A 79 14.09 -16.32 -4.77
C ARG A 79 15.03 -17.40 -4.23
N LEU A 80 15.29 -18.45 -5.00
CA LEU A 80 16.28 -19.45 -4.61
C LEU A 80 17.69 -18.86 -4.70
N ASP A 81 17.96 -18.08 -5.73
CA ASP A 81 19.24 -17.40 -5.95
C ASP A 81 19.48 -16.33 -4.86
N GLU A 82 18.45 -15.57 -4.46
CA GLU A 82 18.50 -14.66 -3.31
C GLU A 82 18.90 -15.37 -2.02
N VAL A 83 18.33 -16.55 -1.74
CA VAL A 83 18.68 -17.35 -0.54
C VAL A 83 20.12 -17.86 -0.60
N ASP A 84 20.62 -18.14 -1.80
CA ASP A 84 22.00 -18.59 -1.98
C ASP A 84 23.00 -17.44 -1.86
N ALA A 85 22.65 -16.26 -2.37
CA ALA A 85 23.43 -15.04 -2.24
C ALA A 85 23.45 -14.47 -0.81
N ASP A 86 22.44 -14.76 0.02
CA ASP A 86 22.34 -14.25 1.39
C ASP A 86 23.52 -14.75 2.26
N THR A 87 24.45 -13.87 2.61
CA THR A 87 25.64 -14.20 3.41
C THR A 87 25.35 -14.30 4.90
N THR A 88 24.17 -13.86 5.36
CA THR A 88 23.81 -13.85 6.78
C THR A 88 23.38 -15.21 7.31
N LEU A 89 23.04 -16.15 6.41
CA LEU A 89 22.49 -17.45 6.75
C LEU A 89 23.54 -18.54 6.75
N THR A 90 23.40 -19.46 7.71
CA THR A 90 24.15 -20.71 7.69
C THR A 90 23.69 -21.62 6.55
N ASN A 91 24.57 -22.51 6.09
CA ASN A 91 24.24 -23.49 5.04
C ASN A 91 23.00 -24.35 5.37
N ASN A 92 22.80 -24.67 6.65
CA ASN A 92 21.63 -25.44 7.09
C ASN A 92 20.33 -24.64 6.99
N GLU A 93 20.37 -23.34 7.30
CA GLU A 93 19.23 -22.44 7.16
C GLU A 93 18.90 -22.19 5.68
N LYS A 94 19.91 -22.00 4.83
CA LYS A 94 19.74 -21.92 3.37
C LYS A 94 19.04 -23.16 2.83
N LYS A 95 19.53 -24.36 3.18
CA LYS A 95 18.90 -25.64 2.80
C LYS A 95 17.44 -25.70 3.25
N LYS A 96 17.14 -25.34 4.51
CA LYS A 96 15.77 -25.33 5.05
C LYS A 96 14.88 -24.32 4.32
N ARG A 97 15.35 -23.10 4.04
CA ARG A 97 14.61 -22.06 3.31
C ARG A 97 14.31 -22.50 1.88
N LYS A 98 15.32 -22.99 1.15
CA LYS A 98 15.15 -23.52 -0.22
C LYS A 98 14.16 -24.68 -0.28
N TYR A 99 14.27 -25.63 0.65
CA TYR A 99 13.32 -26.74 0.74
C TYR A 99 11.89 -26.25 0.98
N ASN A 100 11.70 -25.29 1.90
CA ASN A 100 10.39 -24.72 2.17
C ASN A 100 9.80 -23.95 0.97
N LEU A 101 10.63 -23.20 0.24
CA LEU A 101 10.21 -22.49 -0.98
C LEU A 101 9.74 -23.49 -2.05
N LYS A 102 10.55 -24.49 -2.36
CA LYS A 102 10.20 -25.55 -3.34
C LYS A 102 8.95 -26.31 -2.92
N ARG A 103 8.85 -26.67 -1.63
CA ARG A 103 7.69 -27.40 -1.09
C ARG A 103 6.40 -26.60 -1.19
N LYS A 104 6.43 -25.30 -0.87
CA LYS A 104 5.28 -24.40 -1.04
C LYS A 104 4.91 -24.28 -2.51
N PHE A 105 5.88 -23.98 -3.38
CA PHE A 105 5.64 -23.84 -4.81
C PHE A 105 5.05 -25.11 -5.47
N ALA A 106 5.46 -26.30 -5.00
CA ALA A 106 4.90 -27.57 -5.46
C ALA A 106 3.40 -27.72 -5.14
N ALA A 107 2.91 -27.08 -4.09
CA ALA A 107 1.51 -27.14 -3.66
C ALA A 107 0.65 -25.96 -4.15
N THR A 108 1.26 -24.91 -4.72
CA THR A 108 0.52 -23.73 -5.21
C THR A 108 0.11 -23.91 -6.67
N THR A 109 -1.17 -23.68 -6.95
CA THR A 109 -1.74 -23.63 -8.32
C THR A 109 -1.38 -22.33 -9.04
N THR A 110 -1.43 -22.30 -10.37
CA THR A 110 -1.17 -21.05 -11.12
C THR A 110 -2.29 -20.05 -10.95
N ASN A 111 -3.54 -20.50 -10.86
CA ASN A 111 -4.69 -19.67 -10.58
C ASN A 111 -4.57 -18.98 -9.22
N GLU A 112 -4.13 -19.68 -8.17
CA GLU A 112 -3.86 -19.03 -6.88
C GLU A 112 -2.79 -17.95 -6.96
N ILE A 113 -1.75 -18.14 -7.79
CA ILE A 113 -0.70 -17.13 -7.99
C ILE A 113 -1.30 -15.90 -8.66
N LEU A 114 -2.13 -16.08 -9.68
CA LEU A 114 -2.83 -14.99 -10.36
C LEU A 114 -3.80 -14.26 -9.43
N GLU A 115 -4.61 -14.99 -8.65
CA GLU A 115 -5.49 -14.39 -7.64
C GLU A 115 -4.72 -13.58 -6.59
N LYS A 116 -3.60 -14.13 -6.08
CA LYS A 116 -2.76 -13.42 -5.12
C LYS A 116 -2.16 -12.15 -5.73
N ARG A 117 -1.77 -12.16 -7.01
CA ARG A 117 -1.34 -10.95 -7.72
C ARG A 117 -2.48 -9.94 -7.79
N LYS A 118 -3.66 -10.33 -8.29
CA LYS A 118 -4.84 -9.45 -8.40
C LYS A 118 -5.24 -8.80 -7.07
N LYS A 119 -5.28 -9.58 -5.98
CA LYS A 119 -5.61 -9.08 -4.63
C LYS A 119 -4.63 -8.02 -4.13
N ARG A 120 -3.33 -8.15 -4.45
CA ARG A 120 -2.31 -7.15 -4.06
C ARG A 120 -2.51 -5.82 -4.80
N TYR A 121 -2.86 -5.87 -6.08
CA TYR A 121 -3.13 -4.65 -6.85
C TYR A 121 -4.36 -3.90 -6.31
N GLY A 122 -5.46 -4.60 -6.00
CA GLY A 122 -6.65 -3.96 -5.43
C GLY A 122 -6.38 -3.26 -4.08
N ALA A 123 -5.82 -3.98 -3.11
CA ALA A 123 -5.63 -3.42 -1.76
C ALA A 123 -4.61 -2.27 -1.71
N VAL A 124 -3.55 -2.30 -2.52
CA VAL A 124 -2.55 -1.22 -2.56
C VAL A 124 -3.07 -0.01 -3.32
N GLN A 125 -3.77 -0.20 -4.44
CA GLN A 125 -4.35 0.90 -5.21
C GLN A 125 -5.43 1.64 -4.43
N GLU A 126 -6.28 0.92 -3.69
CA GLU A 126 -7.27 1.53 -2.79
C GLU A 126 -6.61 2.39 -1.70
N ALA A 127 -5.52 1.91 -1.12
CA ALA A 127 -4.76 2.65 -0.11
C ALA A 127 -4.10 3.91 -0.68
N GLU A 128 -3.53 3.83 -1.89
CA GLU A 128 -2.91 4.96 -2.59
C GLU A 128 -3.94 6.02 -2.98
N ALA A 129 -5.08 5.62 -3.55
CA ALA A 129 -6.16 6.54 -3.91
C ALA A 129 -6.68 7.31 -2.68
N LEU A 130 -6.83 6.62 -1.55
CA LEU A 130 -7.28 7.21 -0.30
C LEU A 130 -6.22 8.16 0.29
N ALA A 131 -4.93 7.85 0.12
CA ALA A 131 -3.84 8.75 0.50
C ALA A 131 -3.82 10.03 -0.35
N GLN A 132 -4.03 9.91 -1.66
CA GLN A 132 -4.11 11.05 -2.59
C GLN A 132 -5.28 11.97 -2.25
N GLN A 133 -6.49 11.42 -2.04
CA GLN A 133 -7.66 12.20 -1.64
C GLN A 133 -7.42 12.97 -0.33
N ARG A 134 -6.77 12.34 0.66
CA ARG A 134 -6.41 13.01 1.91
C ARG A 134 -5.41 14.14 1.70
N GLN A 135 -4.47 13.97 0.77
CA GLN A 135 -3.47 14.99 0.44
C GLN A 135 -4.12 16.18 -0.29
N GLU A 136 -5.02 15.93 -1.22
CA GLU A 136 -5.80 16.95 -1.93
C GLU A 136 -6.70 17.73 -0.97
N ALA A 137 -7.42 17.05 -0.08
CA ALA A 137 -8.25 17.69 0.93
C ALA A 137 -7.43 18.60 1.87
N ARG A 138 -6.20 18.19 2.22
CA ARG A 138 -5.27 19.02 3.00
C ARG A 138 -4.82 20.25 2.21
N LYS A 139 -4.46 20.10 0.94
CA LYS A 139 -4.06 21.21 0.06
C LYS A 139 -5.21 22.22 -0.07
N ALA A 140 -6.43 21.76 -0.38
CA ALA A 140 -7.61 22.59 -0.50
C ALA A 140 -7.91 23.36 0.80
N LYS A 141 -7.78 22.72 1.97
CA LYS A 141 -7.95 23.39 3.27
C LYS A 141 -6.90 24.47 3.51
N MET A 142 -5.64 24.21 3.16
CA MET A 142 -4.56 25.20 3.29
C MET A 142 -4.76 26.40 2.36
N GLU A 143 -5.19 26.16 1.13
CA GLU A 143 -5.52 27.21 0.16
C GLU A 143 -6.70 28.07 0.62
N ALA A 144 -7.76 27.47 1.16
CA ALA A 144 -8.89 28.19 1.73
C ALA A 144 -8.47 29.09 2.91
N ILE A 145 -7.59 28.60 3.79
CA ILE A 145 -7.03 29.39 4.90
C ILE A 145 -6.18 30.55 4.36
N ALA A 146 -5.34 30.31 3.37
CA ALA A 146 -4.50 31.33 2.76
C ALA A 146 -5.34 32.42 2.07
N ALA A 147 -6.38 32.03 1.32
CA ALA A 147 -7.31 32.95 0.69
C ALA A 147 -8.06 33.81 1.73
N SER A 148 -8.53 33.19 2.83
CA SER A 148 -9.18 33.91 3.93
C SER A 148 -8.24 34.93 4.58
N LYS A 149 -6.98 34.55 4.84
CA LYS A 149 -5.96 35.46 5.38
C LYS A 149 -5.70 36.64 4.45
N LYS A 150 -5.53 36.40 3.15
CA LYS A 150 -5.34 37.46 2.14
C LYS A 150 -6.53 38.44 2.12
N MET A 151 -7.75 37.91 2.15
CA MET A 151 -8.97 38.74 2.17
C MET A 151 -9.08 39.57 3.45
N LYS A 152 -8.76 39.00 4.62
CA LYS A 152 -8.72 39.74 5.89
C LYS A 152 -7.68 40.86 5.85
N GLN A 153 -6.48 40.57 5.36
CA GLN A 153 -5.42 41.57 5.24
C GLN A 153 -5.82 42.72 4.32
N LYS A 154 -6.46 42.41 3.18
CA LYS A 154 -6.98 43.43 2.25
C LYS A 154 -7.98 44.35 2.94
N LYS A 155 -8.95 43.80 3.68
CA LYS A 155 -9.93 44.58 4.44
C LYS A 155 -9.30 45.46 5.53
N ILE A 156 -8.25 44.97 6.20
CA ILE A 156 -7.49 45.75 7.20
C ILE A 156 -6.78 46.92 6.53
N ASN A 157 -6.08 46.69 5.42
CA ASN A 157 -5.38 47.73 4.67
C ASN A 157 -6.35 48.80 4.15
N GLU A 158 -7.51 48.40 3.62
CA GLU A 158 -8.58 49.31 3.20
C GLU A 158 -9.09 50.17 4.38
N ARG A 159 -9.24 49.58 5.57
CA ARG A 159 -9.64 50.33 6.78
C ARG A 159 -8.56 51.32 7.22
N ILE A 160 -7.29 50.93 7.22
CA ILE A 160 -6.17 51.81 7.55
C ILE A 160 -6.12 52.99 6.58
N ALA A 161 -6.26 52.74 5.27
CA ALA A 161 -6.29 53.78 4.25
C ALA A 161 -7.46 54.75 4.45
N LYS A 162 -8.68 54.22 4.72
CA LYS A 162 -9.86 55.04 5.03
C LYS A 162 -9.66 55.87 6.31
N ASN A 163 -9.14 55.29 7.38
CA ASN A 163 -8.88 56.00 8.63
C ASN A 163 -7.82 57.09 8.45
N LYS A 164 -6.76 56.84 7.66
CA LYS A 164 -5.74 57.84 7.33
C LYS A 164 -6.32 59.02 6.55
N LEU A 165 -7.24 58.77 5.61
CA LEU A 165 -7.96 59.83 4.90
C LEU A 165 -8.90 60.62 5.83
N LEU A 166 -9.58 59.94 6.75
CA LEU A 166 -10.48 60.57 7.73
C LEU A 166 -9.70 61.41 8.75
N SER A 167 -8.53 60.97 9.22
CA SER A 167 -7.70 61.75 10.14
C SER A 167 -7.12 63.01 9.51
N GLN A 168 -7.10 63.11 8.18
CA GLN A 168 -6.69 64.32 7.47
C GLN A 168 -7.82 65.34 7.31
N ARG A 169 -9.06 64.97 7.66
CA ARG A 169 -10.27 65.77 7.47
C ARG A 169 -10.97 66.03 8.81
N THR A 170 -11.72 67.13 8.91
CA THR A 170 -12.57 67.49 10.05
C THR A 170 -13.87 66.67 10.00
N LYS A 171 -14.67 66.70 11.09
CA LYS A 171 -15.98 66.00 11.16
C LYS A 171 -16.95 66.39 10.03
N LYS A 172 -16.78 67.56 9.40
CA LYS A 172 -17.56 68.04 8.25
C LYS A 172 -16.92 67.70 6.89
N GLY A 173 -15.82 66.94 6.86
CA GLY A 173 -15.14 66.48 5.64
C GLY A 173 -14.10 67.45 5.06
N GLN A 174 -13.90 68.62 5.66
CA GLN A 174 -12.91 69.62 5.20
C GLN A 174 -11.49 69.26 5.67
N PRO A 175 -10.42 69.53 4.90
CA PRO A 175 -9.05 69.25 5.34
C PRO A 175 -8.69 70.04 6.61
N ILE A 176 -7.96 69.43 7.55
CA ILE A 176 -7.51 70.09 8.80
C ILE A 176 -6.51 71.22 8.45
N LEU A 177 -6.56 72.35 9.16
CA LEU A 177 -5.74 73.55 8.88
C LEU A 177 -4.23 73.26 8.76
N SER A 178 -3.66 72.38 9.59
CA SER A 178 -2.26 71.96 9.50
C SER A 178 -1.95 71.22 8.19
N ASN A 179 -2.90 70.46 7.66
CA ASN A 179 -2.80 69.77 6.37
C ASN A 179 -3.04 70.73 5.19
N GLN A 180 -3.84 71.78 5.38
CA GLN A 180 -4.02 72.83 4.36
C GLN A 180 -2.73 73.63 4.17
N VAL A 181 -2.05 73.98 5.27
CA VAL A 181 -0.76 74.68 5.23
C VAL A 181 0.31 73.82 4.56
N SER A 182 0.40 72.52 4.88
CA SER A 182 1.36 71.62 4.22
C SER A 182 1.02 71.36 2.75
N LEU A 183 -0.26 71.23 2.37
CA LEU A 183 -0.67 71.18 0.95
C LEU A 183 -0.37 72.47 0.18
N LEU A 184 -0.46 73.63 0.83
CA LEU A 184 -0.09 74.92 0.26
C LEU A 184 1.43 75.03 0.08
N LEU A 185 2.22 74.57 1.05
CA LEU A 185 3.68 74.50 0.96
C LEU A 185 4.14 73.53 -0.14
N ASP A 186 3.53 72.34 -0.24
CA ASP A 186 3.81 71.37 -1.32
C ASP A 186 3.44 71.91 -2.71
N LYS A 187 2.46 72.81 -2.81
CA LYS A 187 2.10 73.52 -4.05
C LYS A 187 3.01 74.69 -4.38
N LEU A 188 3.68 75.29 -3.38
CA LEU A 188 4.68 76.34 -3.58
C LEU A 188 6.07 75.75 -3.92
N ASN A 189 6.33 74.51 -3.50
CA ASN A 189 7.57 73.77 -3.76
C ASN A 189 7.52 72.89 -5.03
N LYS A 190 6.44 72.98 -5.81
CA LYS A 190 6.29 72.40 -7.16
C LYS A 190 6.15 73.53 -8.17
#